data_AF-A0A820ZYQ0-F1
#
_entry.id   AF-A0A820ZYQ0-F1
#
_cell.length_a   1.000
_cell.length_b   1.000
_cell.length_c   1.000
_cell.angle_alpha   90.00
_cell.angle_beta   90.00
_cell.angle_gamma   90.00
#
_symmetry.space_group_name_H-M   'P 1'
#
loop_
_entity.id
_entity.type
_entity.pdbx_description
1 polymer ?
#
loop_
_entity_poly.entity_id
_entity_poly.type
_entity_poly.pdbx_seq_one_letter_code
_entity_poly.pdbx_strand_id
1 'polypeptide(L)'
;GTEDYSDHALWWPKASIWLTNTRRTLDQYGIQADSYLTFTTMHKLIRLQLPDLRILSHYVDFSVSVYVSVCKICKDFGIRHAEELSILRLPKVSNANEHRASFRRRRDNSNTLHRHHSMGDSLATNTLAKSTSFSTATLKLRSTATIDKLTEPSFHSDYSTSSLSKSLNLLNTSTDGNFARTPLTARKNLLPQVMQSINLIEKSKLNSLWLDSSKSLMEQDINENDVILLRFKYYSFYDLNPKVDAIRINQLYEQAKWSILNEDTDCTDEEMITFAALQLQIQIQSSSSSSLSIITSNYDVDTLHQYDNHDVEQALEHLQNSLLGKAQVRSVNSTRPLNIQQQRKEELRDYLRIFKSRRFAFKSYKRYWFVLSDSQLTYYTNESQQYRAPIEKISLRGCEILADMNTSATKYLIRLMIPSIDGMNQTLIKCSTEKQYATWIAALRLASKGQSVDEISYETERESILALFNMKNSSSNSHQNKFNIQPENYVSKKISKKYKTKQLTERILEAYATVSNLDGIEAKLRYLKAWQSLPEYGISTFVVKFNDSNKKE
;
A
#
# COMPACT_ATOMS: atom_id res chain seq x y z
N GLY A 1 -9.35 35.55 12.31
CA GLY A 1 -9.28 34.10 12.55
C GLY A 1 -7.98 33.85 13.27
N THR A 2 -8.02 33.24 14.46
CA THR A 2 -6.84 32.97 15.28
C THR A 2 -5.97 31.90 14.62
N GLU A 3 -4.69 32.18 14.43
CA GLU A 3 -3.71 31.18 13.97
C GLU A 3 -3.51 30.10 15.06
N ASP A 4 -3.39 28.85 14.64
CA ASP A 4 -3.18 27.70 15.53
C ASP A 4 -1.68 27.45 15.70
N TYR A 5 -1.16 27.74 16.90
CA TYR A 5 0.26 27.55 17.25
C TYR A 5 0.52 26.25 18.03
N SER A 6 -0.46 25.34 18.14
CA SER A 6 -0.32 24.11 18.93
C SER A 6 0.81 23.19 18.47
N ASP A 7 1.20 23.26 17.19
CA ASP A 7 2.27 22.45 16.60
C ASP A 7 3.63 23.17 16.49
N HIS A 8 3.79 24.34 17.10
CA HIS A 8 5.04 25.09 17.00
C HIS A 8 5.91 24.92 18.23
N ALA A 9 7.22 24.85 18.01
CA ALA A 9 8.22 24.84 19.07
C ALA A 9 9.43 25.70 18.69
N LEU A 10 10.25 26.01 19.69
CA LEU A 10 11.51 26.72 19.50
C LEU A 10 12.63 25.71 19.21
N TRP A 11 13.36 25.96 18.13
CA TRP A 11 14.56 25.24 17.73
C TRP A 11 15.79 26.12 17.92
N TRP A 12 16.87 25.56 18.44
CA TRP A 12 18.16 26.24 18.55
C TRP A 12 19.19 25.60 17.60
N PRO A 13 19.45 26.19 16.42
CA PRO A 13 20.34 25.61 15.41
C PRO A 13 21.78 25.43 15.87
N LYS A 14 22.34 26.38 16.66
CA LYS A 14 23.75 26.34 17.09
C LYS A 14 24.06 25.15 18.00
N ALA A 15 23.10 24.78 18.85
CA ALA A 15 23.24 23.64 19.74
C ALA A 15 22.56 22.37 19.20
N SER A 16 21.86 22.46 18.06
CA SER A 16 21.03 21.40 17.49
C SER A 16 20.11 20.76 18.52
N ILE A 17 19.30 21.57 19.23
CA ILE A 17 18.32 21.07 20.22
C ILE A 17 16.95 21.73 20.08
N TRP A 18 15.92 20.96 20.39
CA TRP A 18 14.55 21.46 20.55
C TRP A 18 14.28 21.90 22.00
N LEU A 19 13.60 23.03 22.13
CA LEU A 19 13.18 23.62 23.41
C LEU A 19 11.71 23.28 23.67
N THR A 20 11.41 22.00 23.88
CA THR A 20 10.04 21.51 24.11
C THR A 20 9.60 21.55 25.57
N ASN A 21 10.53 21.60 26.52
CA ASN A 21 10.19 21.59 27.95
C ASN A 21 9.84 23.00 28.43
N THR A 22 8.53 23.27 28.53
CA THR A 22 7.98 24.56 28.96
C THR A 22 8.28 24.92 30.42
N ARG A 23 8.79 23.99 31.23
CA ARG A 23 9.11 24.23 32.65
C ARG A 23 10.58 24.61 32.88
N ARG A 24 11.45 24.49 31.86
CA ARG A 24 12.87 24.83 31.97
C ARG A 24 13.08 26.30 31.64
N THR A 25 13.98 26.96 32.38
CA THR A 25 14.35 28.36 32.11
C THR A 25 15.31 28.44 30.92
N LEU A 26 15.35 29.59 30.25
CA LEU A 26 16.30 29.83 29.14
C LEU A 26 17.76 29.70 29.62
N ASP A 27 18.03 30.09 30.87
CA ASP A 27 19.34 29.96 31.52
C ASP A 27 19.76 28.49 31.73
N GLN A 28 18.81 27.60 32.09
CA GLN A 28 19.07 26.16 32.17
C GLN A 28 19.41 25.52 30.82
N TYR A 29 18.96 26.13 29.72
CA TYR A 29 19.35 25.74 28.37
C TYR A 29 20.67 26.39 27.92
N GLY A 30 21.22 27.35 28.68
CA GLY A 30 22.42 28.09 28.32
C GLY A 30 22.18 29.11 27.19
N ILE A 31 20.95 29.59 27.02
CA ILE A 31 20.60 30.55 25.97
C ILE A 31 21.03 31.95 26.39
N GLN A 32 21.82 32.62 25.54
CA GLN A 32 22.33 33.97 25.75
C GLN A 32 21.74 34.94 24.72
N ALA A 33 22.08 36.23 24.82
CA ALA A 33 21.55 37.28 23.92
C ALA A 33 22.00 37.11 22.45
N ASP A 34 23.09 36.38 22.19
CA ASP A 34 23.59 36.05 20.85
C ASP A 34 22.97 34.76 20.27
N SER A 35 22.11 34.07 21.03
CA SER A 35 21.48 32.84 20.58
C SER A 35 20.31 33.12 19.63
N TYR A 36 20.47 32.72 18.37
CA TYR A 36 19.39 32.75 17.39
C TYR A 36 18.50 31.51 17.53
N LEU A 37 17.23 31.73 17.88
CA LEU A 37 16.21 30.68 17.95
C LEU A 37 15.28 30.78 16.74
N THR A 38 14.82 29.63 16.26
CA THR A 38 13.85 29.53 15.17
C THR A 38 12.53 29.00 15.73
N PHE A 39 11.46 29.77 15.58
CA PHE A 39 10.11 29.30 15.86
C PHE A 39 9.57 28.59 14.62
N THR A 40 9.32 27.28 14.71
CA THR A 40 8.94 26.46 13.55
C THR A 40 8.01 25.32 13.96
N THR A 41 7.29 24.76 12.98
CA THR A 41 6.42 23.60 13.22
C THR A 41 7.24 22.35 13.54
N MET A 42 6.76 21.55 14.49
CA MET A 42 7.35 20.27 14.85
C MET A 42 7.03 19.21 13.79
N HIS A 43 5.80 19.19 13.28
CA HIS A 43 5.46 18.30 12.17
C HIS A 43 5.88 18.93 10.84
N LYS A 44 6.70 18.20 10.10
CA LYS A 44 7.20 18.60 8.78
C LYS A 44 7.02 17.45 7.80
N LEU A 45 6.91 17.80 6.52
CA LEU A 45 6.77 16.80 5.47
C LEU A 45 8.12 16.13 5.20
N ILE A 46 8.13 14.81 5.03
CA ILE A 46 9.30 14.04 4.62
C ILE A 46 8.96 13.10 3.47
N ARG A 47 9.94 12.80 2.62
CA ARG A 47 9.78 11.80 1.55
C ARG A 47 10.37 10.48 2.01
N LEU A 48 9.50 9.59 2.47
CA LEU A 48 9.88 8.28 2.98
C LEU A 48 9.94 7.27 1.84
N GLN A 49 11.11 6.69 1.58
CA GLN A 49 11.24 5.53 0.71
C GLN A 49 11.08 4.24 1.52
N LEU A 50 10.02 3.48 1.22
CA LEU A 50 9.80 2.15 1.78
C LEU A 50 10.78 1.11 1.20
N PRO A 51 10.90 -0.08 1.84
CA PRO A 51 11.70 -1.18 1.30
C PRO A 51 11.33 -1.64 -0.11
N ASP A 52 10.06 -1.48 -0.52
CA ASP A 52 9.57 -1.73 -1.88
C ASP A 52 9.96 -0.67 -2.93
N LEU A 53 10.82 0.29 -2.55
CA LEU A 53 11.31 1.43 -3.33
C LEU A 53 10.27 2.50 -3.64
N ARG A 54 9.04 2.40 -3.14
CA ARG A 54 8.03 3.46 -3.28
C ARG A 54 8.39 4.63 -2.36
N ILE A 55 8.28 5.84 -2.89
CA ILE A 55 8.50 7.08 -2.13
C ILE A 55 7.15 7.68 -1.83
N LEU A 56 6.91 7.96 -0.55
CA LEU A 56 5.66 8.51 -0.04
C LEU A 56 5.95 9.81 0.71
N SER A 57 5.09 10.81 0.54
CA SER A 57 5.14 12.01 1.36
C SER A 57 4.41 11.74 2.69
N HIS A 58 5.10 11.87 3.82
CA HIS A 58 4.55 11.60 5.14
C HIS A 58 4.88 12.74 6.09
N TYR A 59 3.91 13.18 6.90
CA TYR A 59 4.17 14.15 7.97
C TYR A 59 4.78 13.44 9.17
N VAL A 60 5.93 13.91 9.64
CA VAL A 60 6.62 13.31 10.78
C VAL A 60 6.97 14.43 11.76
N ASP A 61 6.99 14.09 13.05
CA ASP A 61 7.41 14.97 14.13
C ASP A 61 8.94 15.00 14.19
N PHE A 62 9.53 16.17 13.93
CA PHE A 62 10.98 16.38 13.90
C PHE A 62 11.55 16.67 15.30
N SER A 63 10.71 16.84 16.31
CA SER A 63 11.12 17.16 17.69
C SER A 63 11.37 15.92 18.56
N VAL A 64 10.77 14.79 18.21
CA VAL A 64 10.93 13.52 18.93
C VAL A 64 12.09 12.70 18.38
N SER A 65 12.58 11.75 19.19
CA SER A 65 13.65 10.84 18.76
C SER A 65 13.25 10.00 17.56
N VAL A 66 14.23 9.64 16.74
CA VAL A 66 14.04 8.81 15.54
C VAL A 66 13.33 7.51 15.88
N TYR A 67 13.62 6.88 17.02
CA TYR A 67 12.89 5.68 17.47
C TYR A 67 11.39 5.91 17.59
N VAL A 68 10.97 7.00 18.27
CA VAL A 68 9.56 7.32 18.44
C VAL A 68 8.91 7.65 17.10
N SER A 69 9.62 8.37 16.22
CA SER A 69 9.16 8.66 14.87
C SER A 69 8.96 7.38 14.05
N VAL A 70 9.89 6.42 14.12
CA VAL A 70 9.76 5.11 13.45
C VAL A 70 8.56 4.34 13.99
N CYS A 71 8.34 4.31 15.31
CA CYS A 71 7.17 3.66 15.90
C CYS A 71 5.86 4.28 15.39
N LYS A 72 5.77 5.61 15.29
CA LYS A 72 4.60 6.32 14.72
C LYS A 72 4.41 5.95 13.24
N ILE A 73 5.47 6.04 12.44
CA ILE A 73 5.47 5.68 11.01
C ILE A 73 5.01 4.23 10.82
N CYS A 74 5.63 3.26 11.49
CA CYS A 74 5.27 1.85 11.37
C CYS A 74 3.82 1.58 11.79
N LYS A 75 3.33 2.26 12.84
CA LYS A 75 1.93 2.18 13.26
C LYS A 75 0.97 2.70 12.18
N ASP A 76 1.31 3.80 11.50
CA ASP A 76 0.51 4.36 10.42
C ASP A 76 0.49 3.44 9.18
N PHE A 77 1.60 2.77 8.88
CA PHE A 77 1.71 1.78 7.81
C PHE A 77 1.20 0.38 8.18
N GLY A 78 0.83 0.12 9.44
CA GLY A 78 0.38 -1.20 9.89
C GLY A 78 1.50 -2.25 9.94
N ILE A 79 2.74 -1.83 10.20
CA ILE A 79 3.91 -2.69 10.38
C ILE A 79 4.09 -2.96 11.89
N ARG A 80 3.97 -4.23 12.30
CA ARG A 80 4.28 -4.68 13.67
C ARG A 80 5.79 -4.65 13.92
N HIS A 81 6.19 -4.69 15.19
CA HIS A 81 7.60 -4.79 15.60
C HIS A 81 8.50 -3.70 15.00
N ALA A 82 8.13 -2.43 15.26
CA ALA A 82 8.84 -1.27 14.73
C ALA A 82 10.31 -1.20 15.18
N GLU A 83 10.66 -1.87 16.27
CA GLU A 83 12.02 -2.03 16.79
C GLU A 83 12.99 -2.70 15.81
N GLU A 84 12.48 -3.44 14.83
CA GLU A 84 13.26 -4.09 13.77
C GLU A 84 13.68 -3.12 12.66
N LEU A 85 13.01 -1.96 12.57
CA LEU A 85 13.20 -0.96 11.53
C LEU A 85 13.92 0.28 12.05
N SER A 86 14.56 1.01 11.15
CA SER A 86 15.12 2.33 11.45
C SER A 86 15.17 3.18 10.17
N ILE A 87 15.62 4.42 10.34
CA ILE A 87 15.76 5.39 9.26
C ILE A 87 17.22 5.43 8.82
N LEU A 88 17.42 5.27 7.52
CA LEU A 88 18.71 5.39 6.84
C LEU A 88 18.70 6.66 5.98
N ARG A 89 19.77 7.45 6.03
CA ARG A 89 19.93 8.63 5.17
C ARG A 89 20.09 8.19 3.71
N LEU A 90 19.47 8.91 2.78
CA LEU A 90 19.74 8.69 1.36
C LEU A 90 21.24 8.99 1.07
N PRO A 91 22.00 8.04 0.47
CA PRO A 91 23.37 8.29 0.07
C PRO A 91 23.43 9.45 -0.93
N LYS A 92 24.33 10.41 -0.69
CA LYS A 92 24.61 11.47 -1.67
C LYS A 92 25.38 10.85 -2.83
N VAL A 93 24.79 10.81 -4.03
CA VAL A 93 25.50 10.38 -5.24
C VAL A 93 26.61 11.40 -5.53
N SER A 94 27.86 11.06 -5.21
CA SER A 94 29.00 11.88 -5.61
C SER A 94 29.19 11.76 -7.12
N ASN A 95 28.78 12.76 -7.88
CA ASN A 95 29.06 12.86 -9.31
C ASN A 95 30.57 13.08 -9.53
N ALA A 96 31.36 12.01 -9.49
CA ALA A 96 32.78 12.03 -9.85
C ALA A 96 33.05 12.44 -11.31
N ASN A 97 31.99 12.64 -12.12
CA ASN A 97 32.08 13.04 -13.53
C ASN A 97 31.98 14.55 -13.81
N GLU A 98 31.55 15.39 -12.84
CA GLU A 98 31.53 16.85 -13.08
C GLU A 98 32.94 17.46 -13.07
N HIS A 99 33.84 16.93 -12.25
CA HIS A 99 35.24 17.38 -12.24
C HIS A 99 36.03 16.98 -13.50
N ARG A 100 35.58 15.97 -14.26
CA ARG A 100 36.26 15.55 -15.50
C ARG A 100 35.76 16.30 -16.74
N ALA A 101 34.52 16.79 -16.71
CA ALA A 101 33.93 17.59 -17.78
C ALA A 101 34.39 19.05 -17.77
N SER A 102 34.73 19.61 -16.61
CA SER A 102 35.25 20.98 -16.49
C SER A 102 36.69 21.15 -16.98
N PHE A 103 37.51 20.09 -16.91
CA PHE A 103 38.89 20.10 -17.44
C PHE A 103 38.98 19.86 -18.95
N ARG A 104 37.95 19.31 -19.61
CA ARG A 104 37.94 19.13 -21.08
C ARG A 104 37.40 20.33 -21.86
N ARG A 105 36.63 21.23 -21.24
CA ARG A 105 36.09 22.44 -21.92
C ARG A 105 37.08 23.60 -22.02
N ARG A 106 38.33 23.46 -21.54
CA ARG A 106 39.36 24.51 -21.63
C ARG A 106 40.38 24.33 -22.76
N ARG A 107 40.28 23.30 -23.60
CA ARG A 107 41.31 22.99 -24.61
C ARG A 107 40.92 23.24 -26.08
N ASP A 108 39.64 23.42 -26.40
CA ASP A 108 39.18 23.58 -27.79
C ASP A 108 38.59 24.97 -28.03
N ASN A 109 39.38 26.03 -27.84
CA ASN A 109 39.03 27.35 -28.38
C ASN A 109 40.26 28.05 -28.95
N SER A 110 40.78 27.50 -30.05
CA SER A 110 41.66 28.22 -30.98
C SER A 110 41.52 27.63 -32.37
N ASN A 111 41.13 28.47 -33.34
CA ASN A 111 41.02 28.24 -34.79
C ASN A 111 39.68 27.58 -35.18
N THR A 112 38.81 28.12 -36.04
CA THR A 112 39.03 28.79 -37.33
C THR A 112 37.82 29.63 -37.78
N LEU A 113 38.10 30.70 -38.52
CA LEU A 113 37.15 31.60 -39.21
C LEU A 113 36.55 31.04 -40.52
N HIS A 114 35.36 31.56 -40.87
CA HIS A 114 34.76 31.81 -42.20
C HIS A 114 34.17 30.70 -43.09
N ARG A 115 32.86 30.83 -43.39
CA ARG A 115 32.13 31.06 -44.69
C ARG A 115 31.16 29.87 -44.91
N HIS A 116 29.90 29.94 -45.38
CA HIS A 116 29.16 30.86 -46.26
C HIS A 116 27.63 30.61 -46.11
N HIS A 117 26.81 31.52 -46.67
CA HIS A 117 25.34 31.51 -46.73
C HIS A 117 24.72 30.48 -47.69
N SER A 118 23.49 29.98 -47.40
CA SER A 118 22.32 30.04 -48.31
C SER A 118 21.06 29.44 -47.65
N MET A 119 19.91 30.07 -47.93
CA MET A 119 18.55 29.81 -47.43
C MET A 119 17.90 28.56 -48.05
N GLY A 120 16.97 27.93 -47.31
CA GLY A 120 16.07 26.90 -47.85
C GLY A 120 15.29 26.10 -46.80
N ASP A 121 14.25 26.72 -46.24
CA ASP A 121 12.99 26.15 -45.75
C ASP A 121 12.87 25.22 -44.50
N SER A 122 11.79 25.53 -43.78
CA SER A 122 10.97 24.68 -42.89
C SER A 122 11.40 24.45 -41.43
N LEU A 123 11.00 25.41 -40.59
CA LEU A 123 10.22 25.25 -39.35
C LEU A 123 10.46 23.99 -38.48
N ALA A 124 11.39 24.12 -37.53
CA ALA A 124 11.29 23.52 -36.20
C ALA A 124 12.15 24.30 -35.19
N THR A 125 11.59 25.36 -34.61
CA THR A 125 12.18 26.01 -33.44
C THR A 125 11.97 25.13 -32.21
N ASN A 126 12.96 24.28 -31.94
CA ASN A 126 13.26 23.82 -30.60
C ASN A 126 13.89 24.97 -29.83
N THR A 127 13.14 25.57 -28.91
CA THR A 127 13.71 26.33 -27.80
C THR A 127 12.92 26.09 -26.53
N LEU A 128 13.72 25.82 -25.50
CA LEU A 128 13.44 26.08 -24.09
C LEU A 128 12.73 24.98 -23.32
N ALA A 129 13.59 24.15 -22.71
CA ALA A 129 13.33 23.51 -21.43
C ALA A 129 12.68 24.50 -20.46
N LYS A 130 11.37 24.38 -20.30
CA LYS A 130 10.64 24.90 -19.15
C LYS A 130 10.57 23.77 -18.13
N SER A 131 11.25 24.02 -17.01
CA SER A 131 10.87 23.60 -15.68
C SER A 131 9.37 23.28 -15.58
N THR A 132 9.04 22.01 -15.33
CA THR A 132 7.72 21.64 -14.84
C THR A 132 7.58 22.14 -13.41
N SER A 133 7.04 23.35 -13.30
CA SER A 133 6.43 23.86 -12.08
C SER A 133 5.31 22.91 -11.68
N PHE A 134 5.47 22.19 -10.57
CA PHE A 134 4.34 21.54 -9.92
C PHE A 134 3.57 22.63 -9.19
N SER A 135 2.37 22.94 -9.69
CA SER A 135 1.42 23.82 -9.02
C SER A 135 1.07 23.23 -7.65
N THR A 136 1.60 23.82 -6.60
CA THR A 136 1.19 23.56 -5.21
C THR A 136 -0.19 24.15 -4.99
N ALA A 137 -1.22 23.29 -4.94
CA ALA A 137 -2.50 23.68 -4.36
C ALA A 137 -2.30 23.81 -2.84
N THR A 138 -2.23 25.05 -2.35
CA THR A 138 -2.23 25.34 -0.92
C THR A 138 -3.60 25.02 -0.33
N LEU A 139 -3.73 23.89 0.35
CA LEU A 139 -4.87 23.61 1.21
C LEU A 139 -4.51 24.06 2.64
N LYS A 140 -4.95 25.27 3.02
CA LYS A 140 -5.05 25.66 4.42
C LYS A 140 -6.14 24.79 5.07
N LEU A 141 -5.77 23.89 5.97
CA LEU A 141 -6.73 23.18 6.82
C LEU A 141 -6.66 23.68 8.26
N ARG A 142 -7.81 24.19 8.68
CA ARG A 142 -8.16 24.67 10.02
C ARG A 142 -8.28 23.47 10.95
N SER A 143 -7.35 23.35 11.89
CA SER A 143 -7.39 22.36 12.96
C SER A 143 -8.38 22.79 14.04
N THR A 144 -9.39 21.96 14.30
CA THR A 144 -10.12 21.97 15.57
C THR A 144 -9.92 20.60 16.20
N ALA A 145 -8.82 20.44 16.91
CA ALA A 145 -8.55 19.28 17.74
C ALA A 145 -9.18 19.51 19.13
N THR A 146 -10.22 18.73 19.46
CA THR A 146 -10.67 18.58 20.84
C THR A 146 -9.70 17.66 21.59
N ILE A 147 -9.12 18.21 22.65
CA ILE A 147 -8.16 17.63 23.59
C ILE A 147 -8.76 16.40 24.30
N ASP A 148 -7.96 15.35 24.47
CA ASP A 148 -8.01 14.51 25.67
C ASP A 148 -6.57 14.33 26.22
N LYS A 149 -6.45 14.51 27.54
CA LYS A 149 -5.22 14.65 28.31
C LYS A 149 -4.45 13.32 28.48
N LEU A 150 -3.13 13.48 28.67
CA LEU A 150 -2.09 12.48 28.89
C LEU A 150 -2.29 11.60 30.14
N THR A 151 -1.98 10.30 30.00
CA THR A 151 -1.41 9.41 31.04
C THR A 151 -0.48 8.39 30.38
N GLU A 152 0.51 7.92 31.16
CA GLU A 152 1.73 7.17 30.80
C GLU A 152 1.59 5.93 29.88
N PRO A 153 2.67 5.49 29.19
CA PRO A 153 2.61 4.38 28.24
C PRO A 153 2.67 3.03 28.96
N SER A 154 1.51 2.40 29.13
CA SER A 154 1.41 0.98 29.42
C SER A 154 1.65 0.17 28.15
N PHE A 155 2.64 -0.73 28.17
CA PHE A 155 2.90 -1.73 27.13
C PHE A 155 1.75 -2.73 27.03
N HIS A 156 0.74 -2.47 26.19
CA HIS A 156 -0.15 -3.52 25.71
C HIS A 156 -0.54 -3.32 24.24
N SER A 157 -0.44 -4.42 23.51
CA SER A 157 -0.65 -4.58 22.08
C SER A 157 -2.13 -4.57 21.71
N ASP A 158 -2.65 -3.46 21.19
CA ASP A 158 -3.99 -3.42 20.61
C ASP A 158 -3.95 -2.90 19.17
N TYR A 159 -3.90 -3.84 18.22
CA TYR A 159 -4.02 -3.60 16.79
C TYR A 159 -5.50 -3.30 16.45
N SER A 160 -5.80 -2.04 16.14
CA SER A 160 -7.11 -1.63 15.63
C SER A 160 -7.00 -0.99 14.24
N THR A 161 -7.62 -1.64 13.25
CA THR A 161 -7.66 -1.33 11.81
C THR A 161 -8.48 -0.08 11.43
N SER A 162 -8.62 0.88 12.34
CA SER A 162 -9.47 2.08 12.14
C SER A 162 -8.71 3.41 12.12
N SER A 163 -7.41 3.43 12.45
CA SER A 163 -6.55 4.58 12.14
C SER A 163 -6.15 4.61 10.67
N LEU A 164 -6.17 3.45 10.01
CA LEU A 164 -5.77 3.30 8.61
C LEU A 164 -6.60 4.20 7.66
N SER A 165 -7.90 4.40 7.93
CA SER A 165 -8.75 5.20 7.03
C SER A 165 -8.53 6.71 7.11
N LYS A 166 -8.00 7.24 8.22
CA LYS A 166 -7.63 8.66 8.30
C LYS A 166 -6.27 8.93 7.65
N SER A 167 -5.31 8.02 7.79
CA SER A 167 -3.97 8.15 7.20
C SER A 167 -3.97 7.86 5.68
N LEU A 168 -4.86 6.98 5.19
CA LEU A 168 -4.97 6.67 3.75
C LEU A 168 -5.59 7.81 2.92
N ASN A 169 -6.38 8.70 3.53
CA ASN A 169 -6.93 9.85 2.81
C ASN A 169 -5.85 10.90 2.43
N LEU A 170 -4.65 10.83 3.03
CA LEU A 170 -3.50 11.68 2.66
C LEU A 170 -2.59 11.08 1.58
N LEU A 171 -2.81 9.81 1.18
CA LEU A 171 -1.94 9.08 0.24
C LEU A 171 -2.47 9.04 -1.20
N ASN A 172 -3.33 9.99 -1.60
CA ASN A 172 -3.76 10.13 -2.99
C ASN A 172 -2.68 10.79 -3.85
N THR A 173 -1.63 10.02 -4.14
CA THR A 173 -0.79 10.19 -5.32
C THR A 173 -0.73 8.85 -6.05
N SER A 174 -1.49 8.74 -7.13
CA SER A 174 -1.33 7.81 -8.27
C SER A 174 -0.97 6.35 -7.97
N THR A 175 -1.96 5.46 -8.16
CA THR A 175 -1.84 4.02 -8.51
C THR A 175 -1.09 3.11 -7.50
N ASP A 176 -1.81 2.14 -6.94
CA ASP A 176 -1.37 1.04 -6.05
C ASP A 176 -1.23 1.32 -4.54
N GLY A 177 -2.31 1.74 -3.86
CA GLY A 177 -2.36 1.90 -2.39
C GLY A 177 -2.27 0.60 -1.55
N ASN A 178 -1.93 -0.57 -2.12
CA ASN A 178 -1.85 -1.83 -1.38
C ASN A 178 -0.41 -2.22 -1.05
N PHE A 179 0.12 -1.72 0.07
CA PHE A 179 1.48 -2.00 0.56
C PHE A 179 1.74 -3.47 0.94
N ALA A 180 0.71 -4.32 0.95
CA ALA A 180 0.86 -5.77 1.13
C ALA A 180 1.20 -6.50 -0.18
N ARG A 181 1.09 -5.84 -1.33
CA ARG A 181 1.40 -6.40 -2.65
C ARG A 181 2.74 -5.90 -3.17
N THR A 182 3.42 -6.76 -3.90
CA THR A 182 4.65 -6.43 -4.60
C THR A 182 4.31 -5.55 -5.81
N PRO A 183 5.00 -4.40 -6.01
CA PRO A 183 4.80 -3.59 -7.21
C PRO A 183 5.13 -4.39 -8.48
N LEU A 184 4.24 -4.37 -9.47
CA LEU A 184 4.39 -5.11 -10.74
C LEU A 184 5.53 -4.56 -11.61
N THR A 185 5.85 -3.28 -11.46
CA THR A 185 6.95 -2.64 -12.18
C THR A 185 8.17 -2.61 -11.27
N ALA A 186 9.16 -3.47 -11.56
CA ALA A 186 10.54 -3.17 -11.21
C ALA A 186 10.88 -1.85 -11.89
N ARG A 187 10.79 -0.72 -11.18
CA ARG A 187 11.09 0.61 -11.73
C ARG A 187 12.60 0.66 -11.99
N LYS A 188 13.02 0.13 -13.15
CA LYS A 188 14.42 0.07 -13.64
C LYS A 188 15.10 1.45 -13.63
N ASN A 189 14.31 2.52 -13.64
CA ASN A 189 14.80 3.90 -13.58
C ASN A 189 15.13 4.39 -12.15
N LEU A 190 14.70 3.70 -11.09
CA LEU A 190 15.07 3.98 -9.68
C LEU A 190 16.18 3.07 -9.15
N LEU A 191 16.44 1.96 -9.83
CA LEU A 191 17.55 1.05 -9.57
C LEU A 191 18.96 1.70 -9.57
N PRO A 192 19.25 2.79 -10.31
CA PRO A 192 20.53 3.49 -10.19
C PRO A 192 20.71 4.27 -8.88
N GLN A 193 19.63 4.48 -8.12
CA GLN A 193 19.63 5.29 -6.89
C GLN A 193 19.75 4.45 -5.61
N VAL A 194 19.48 3.15 -5.71
CA VAL A 194 19.87 2.16 -4.71
C VAL A 194 21.29 1.75 -5.08
N MET A 195 22.29 2.38 -4.45
CA MET A 195 23.70 2.06 -4.70
C MET A 195 23.89 0.55 -4.58
N GLN A 196 24.21 -0.11 -5.69
CA GLN A 196 24.70 -1.49 -5.66
C GLN A 196 26.03 -1.45 -4.90
N SER A 197 26.13 -2.19 -3.80
CA SER A 197 27.38 -2.22 -3.04
C SER A 197 28.29 -3.28 -3.66
N ILE A 198 29.22 -2.84 -4.50
CA ILE A 198 30.07 -3.78 -5.25
C ILE A 198 31.15 -4.35 -4.32
N ASN A 199 31.58 -3.56 -3.33
CA ASN A 199 32.68 -3.89 -2.43
C ASN A 199 32.31 -3.77 -0.94
N LEU A 200 33.04 -4.50 -0.08
CA LEU A 200 32.88 -4.47 1.38
C LEU A 200 33.00 -3.05 1.97
N ILE A 201 33.89 -2.23 1.41
CA ILE A 201 34.06 -0.82 1.80
C ILE A 201 32.82 0.01 1.45
N GLU A 202 32.13 -0.28 0.35
CA GLU A 202 30.89 0.41 0.00
C GLU A 202 29.74 -0.05 0.90
N LYS A 203 29.65 -1.35 1.22
CA LYS A 203 28.70 -1.90 2.22
C LYS A 203 28.85 -1.16 3.56
N SER A 204 30.09 -1.02 4.05
CA SER A 204 30.36 -0.35 5.31
C SER A 204 30.02 1.15 5.30
N LYS A 205 30.22 1.84 4.16
CA LYS A 205 29.79 3.24 3.99
C LYS A 205 28.27 3.36 4.07
N LEU A 206 27.51 2.43 3.48
CA LEU A 206 26.06 2.43 3.58
C LEU A 206 25.60 2.25 5.03
N ASN A 207 26.24 1.36 5.79
CA ASN A 207 25.92 1.18 7.21
C ASN A 207 26.27 2.41 8.08
N SER A 208 27.18 3.29 7.64
CA SER A 208 27.46 4.54 8.34
C SER A 208 26.35 5.60 8.20
N LEU A 209 25.34 5.37 7.34
CA LEU A 209 24.26 6.32 7.08
C LEU A 209 23.03 6.12 7.98
N TRP A 210 23.05 5.15 8.89
CA TRP A 210 21.95 4.94 9.84
C TRP A 210 21.83 6.16 10.77
N LEU A 211 20.60 6.64 10.95
CA LEU A 211 20.33 7.67 11.94
C LEU A 211 20.43 7.10 13.36
N ASP A 212 20.87 7.94 14.28
CA ASP A 212 20.84 7.70 15.71
C ASP A 212 19.38 7.69 16.19
N SER A 213 18.94 6.53 16.69
CA SER A 213 17.59 6.31 17.20
C SER A 213 17.24 7.17 18.41
N SER A 214 18.23 7.65 19.16
CA SER A 214 18.04 8.42 20.39
C SER A 214 17.83 9.92 20.15
N LYS A 215 18.27 10.42 19.01
CA LYS A 215 18.22 11.85 18.63
C LYS A 215 17.05 12.16 17.72
N SER A 216 16.67 13.42 17.65
CA SER A 216 15.62 13.88 16.74
C SER A 216 16.09 13.90 15.28
N LEU A 217 15.15 13.99 14.32
CA LEU A 217 15.49 14.14 12.90
C LEU A 217 16.26 15.44 12.63
N MET A 218 15.82 16.55 13.25
CA MET A 218 16.42 17.87 13.03
C MET A 218 17.80 18.01 13.70
N GLU A 219 18.04 17.27 14.79
CA GLU A 219 19.37 17.16 15.44
C GLU A 219 20.42 16.46 14.58
N GLN A 220 19.97 15.77 13.53
CA GLN A 220 20.81 15.00 12.62
C GLN A 220 20.80 15.58 11.20
N ASP A 221 20.55 16.88 11.05
CA ASP A 221 20.57 17.58 9.76
C ASP A 221 19.62 16.99 8.69
N ILE A 222 18.45 16.50 9.13
CA ILE A 222 17.35 16.16 8.22
C ILE A 222 16.40 17.35 8.13
N ASN A 223 16.18 17.83 6.91
CA ASN A 223 15.31 18.96 6.62
C ASN A 223 13.94 18.50 6.11
N GLU A 224 13.02 19.46 6.01
CA GLU A 224 11.73 19.24 5.38
C GLU A 224 11.90 18.85 3.90
N ASN A 225 11.07 17.92 3.43
CA ASN A 225 11.07 17.34 2.09
C ASN A 225 12.31 16.50 1.70
N ASP A 226 13.24 16.28 2.64
CA ASP A 226 14.36 15.36 2.44
C ASP A 226 13.86 13.92 2.21
N VAL A 227 14.65 13.17 1.45
CA VAL A 227 14.39 11.75 1.22
C VAL A 227 15.12 10.94 2.27
N ILE A 228 14.36 10.14 3.01
CA ILE A 228 14.89 9.18 3.98
C ILE A 228 14.39 7.78 3.65
N LEU A 229 15.15 6.77 4.07
CA LEU A 229 14.88 5.38 3.73
C LEU A 229 14.40 4.66 4.99
N LEU A 230 13.20 4.07 4.95
CA LEU A 230 12.77 3.12 5.98
C LEU A 230 13.30 1.74 5.60
N ARG A 231 14.07 1.11 6.48
CA ARG A 231 14.68 -0.20 6.23
C ARG A 231 14.66 -1.04 7.50
N PHE A 232 14.56 -2.36 7.34
CA PHE A 232 14.82 -3.30 8.43
C PHE A 232 16.31 -3.25 8.76
N LYS A 233 16.63 -2.88 10.00
CA LYS A 233 18.00 -2.68 10.50
C LYS A 233 18.52 -3.91 11.22
N TYR A 234 17.65 -4.60 11.97
CA TYR A 234 18.03 -5.75 12.78
C TYR A 234 17.45 -7.02 12.18
N TYR A 235 18.31 -8.00 11.90
CA TYR A 235 17.99 -9.25 11.19
C TYR A 235 17.45 -10.35 12.11
N SER A 236 16.73 -9.96 13.15
CA SER A 236 16.08 -10.84 14.12
C SER A 236 14.59 -10.54 14.12
N PHE A 237 13.83 -11.29 13.34
CA PHE A 237 12.41 -11.05 13.13
C PHE A 237 11.56 -11.90 14.08
N TYR A 238 10.89 -11.25 15.03
CA TYR A 238 10.06 -11.93 16.02
C TYR A 238 8.61 -12.12 15.51
N ASP A 239 8.02 -13.29 15.77
CA ASP A 239 6.61 -13.60 15.49
C ASP A 239 6.12 -13.13 14.10
N LEU A 240 6.79 -13.57 13.02
CA LEU A 240 6.37 -13.21 11.67
C LEU A 240 5.10 -13.99 11.27
N ASN A 241 3.93 -13.36 11.43
CA ASN A 241 2.64 -14.06 11.34
C ASN A 241 1.90 -13.72 10.02
N PRO A 242 1.77 -14.67 9.07
CA PRO A 242 1.10 -14.42 7.78
C PRO A 242 -0.33 -13.89 7.85
N LYS A 243 -1.05 -14.11 8.96
CA LYS A 243 -2.43 -13.64 9.13
C LYS A 243 -2.55 -12.15 9.44
N VAL A 244 -1.52 -11.57 10.07
CA VAL A 244 -1.54 -10.19 10.58
C VAL A 244 -0.50 -9.32 9.87
N ASP A 245 0.63 -9.89 9.49
CA ASP A 245 1.82 -9.18 9.00
C ASP A 245 1.92 -9.08 7.47
N ALA A 246 0.81 -9.05 6.75
CA ALA A 246 0.85 -9.02 5.28
C ALA A 246 1.71 -7.87 4.71
N ILE A 247 1.66 -6.68 5.34
CA ILE A 247 2.49 -5.52 4.96
C ILE A 247 3.95 -5.71 5.39
N ARG A 248 4.19 -6.07 6.66
CA ARG A 248 5.54 -6.30 7.20
C ARG A 248 6.29 -7.38 6.42
N ILE A 249 5.63 -8.52 6.12
CA ILE A 249 6.17 -9.61 5.30
C ILE A 249 6.49 -9.12 3.89
N ASN A 250 5.59 -8.34 3.26
CA ASN A 250 5.84 -7.81 1.92
C ASN A 250 7.06 -6.88 1.89
N GLN A 251 7.14 -5.92 2.82
CA GLN A 251 8.25 -4.97 2.88
C GLN A 251 9.57 -5.68 3.21
N LEU A 252 9.55 -6.68 4.10
CA LEU A 252 10.73 -7.48 4.42
C LEU A 252 11.19 -8.31 3.22
N TYR A 253 10.25 -8.95 2.51
CA TYR A 253 10.51 -9.68 1.26
C TYR A 253 11.13 -8.76 0.21
N GLU A 254 10.60 -7.55 0.02
CA GLU A 254 11.14 -6.59 -0.93
C GLU A 254 12.58 -6.20 -0.56
N GLN A 255 12.88 -5.96 0.72
CA GLN A 255 14.24 -5.69 1.16
C GLN A 255 15.19 -6.86 0.87
N ALA A 256 14.78 -8.09 1.20
CA ALA A 256 15.56 -9.30 0.93
C ALA A 256 15.80 -9.49 -0.58
N LYS A 257 14.76 -9.28 -1.39
CA LYS A 257 14.82 -9.35 -2.86
C LYS A 257 15.84 -8.38 -3.42
N TRP A 258 15.80 -7.11 -3.00
CA TRP A 258 16.77 -6.12 -3.47
C TRP A 258 18.18 -6.43 -2.99
N SER A 259 18.35 -6.97 -1.79
CA SER A 259 19.66 -7.42 -1.27
C SER A 259 20.28 -8.50 -2.15
N ILE A 260 19.49 -9.47 -2.62
CA ILE A 260 19.94 -10.56 -3.50
C ILE A 260 20.20 -10.03 -4.93
N LEU A 261 19.29 -9.24 -5.48
CA LEU A 261 19.42 -8.71 -6.86
C LEU A 261 20.57 -7.71 -7.02
N ASN A 262 20.85 -6.93 -5.98
CA ASN A 262 21.99 -6.00 -5.94
C ASN A 262 23.31 -6.66 -5.56
N GLU A 263 23.29 -7.95 -5.21
CA GLU A 263 24.47 -8.71 -4.78
C GLU A 263 25.05 -8.15 -3.46
N ASP A 264 24.19 -7.58 -2.62
CA ASP A 264 24.53 -7.18 -1.26
C ASP A 264 24.63 -8.41 -0.34
N THR A 265 23.87 -9.47 -0.63
CA THR A 265 24.01 -10.80 -0.02
C THR A 265 24.41 -11.79 -1.11
N ASP A 266 25.56 -12.44 -0.95
CA ASP A 266 26.01 -13.45 -1.91
C ASP A 266 25.20 -14.76 -1.77
N CYS A 267 24.87 -15.38 -2.90
CA CYS A 267 24.24 -16.70 -2.96
C CYS A 267 24.76 -17.50 -4.17
N THR A 268 24.56 -18.80 -4.14
CA THR A 268 24.95 -19.71 -5.22
C THR A 268 24.02 -19.58 -6.43
N ASP A 269 24.48 -20.06 -7.59
CA ASP A 269 23.68 -20.05 -8.83
C ASP A 269 22.32 -20.78 -8.65
N GLU A 270 22.31 -21.93 -7.94
CA GLU A 270 21.11 -22.73 -7.71
C GLU A 270 20.14 -22.05 -6.72
N GLU A 271 20.67 -21.40 -5.68
CA GLU A 271 19.85 -20.59 -4.76
C GLU A 271 19.23 -19.39 -5.50
N MET A 272 19.99 -18.70 -6.37
CA MET A 272 19.46 -17.61 -7.18
C MET A 272 18.32 -18.06 -8.10
N ILE A 273 18.44 -19.23 -8.75
CA ILE A 273 17.37 -19.79 -9.59
C ILE A 273 16.13 -20.06 -8.73
N THR A 274 16.32 -20.60 -7.53
CA THR A 274 15.23 -20.83 -6.57
C THR A 274 14.55 -19.52 -6.15
N PHE A 275 15.33 -18.47 -5.86
CA PHE A 275 14.80 -17.13 -5.57
C PHE A 275 14.04 -16.54 -6.77
N ALA A 276 14.52 -16.75 -7.99
CA ALA A 276 13.84 -16.28 -9.20
C ALA A 276 12.49 -16.99 -9.42
N ALA A 277 12.43 -18.31 -9.17
CA ALA A 277 11.19 -19.08 -9.24
C ALA A 277 10.14 -18.60 -8.20
N LEU A 278 10.56 -18.32 -6.97
CA LEU A 278 9.69 -17.76 -5.93
C LEU A 278 9.20 -16.35 -6.29
N GLN A 279 10.06 -15.48 -6.84
CA GLN A 279 9.65 -14.16 -7.33
C GLN A 279 8.60 -14.25 -8.44
N LEU A 280 8.76 -15.19 -9.37
CA LEU A 280 7.81 -15.44 -10.44
C LEU A 280 6.43 -15.85 -9.89
N GLN A 281 6.39 -16.79 -8.93
CA GLN A 281 5.15 -17.19 -8.27
C GLN A 281 4.43 -16.01 -7.61
N ILE A 282 5.17 -15.20 -6.85
CA ILE A 282 4.64 -14.02 -6.17
C ILE A 282 4.06 -13.01 -7.18
N GLN A 283 4.73 -12.83 -8.32
CA GLN A 283 4.27 -11.92 -9.37
C GLN A 283 3.01 -12.42 -10.06
N ILE A 284 2.93 -13.71 -10.39
CA ILE A 284 1.75 -14.31 -11.02
C ILE A 284 0.52 -14.12 -10.14
N GLN A 285 0.65 -14.35 -8.83
CA GLN A 285 -0.45 -14.20 -7.88
C GLN A 285 -0.83 -12.74 -7.61
N SER A 286 0.14 -11.82 -7.71
CA SER A 286 -0.15 -10.39 -7.66
C SER A 286 -0.94 -9.94 -8.89
N SER A 287 -0.63 -10.44 -10.08
CA SER A 287 -1.30 -10.12 -11.34
C SER A 287 -2.70 -10.72 -11.45
N SER A 288 -2.89 -11.99 -11.07
CA SER A 288 -4.22 -12.64 -11.10
C SER A 288 -5.24 -11.96 -10.18
N SER A 289 -4.74 -11.25 -9.16
CA SER A 289 -5.56 -10.46 -8.23
C SER A 289 -5.87 -9.04 -8.70
N SER A 290 -5.29 -8.58 -9.82
CA SER A 290 -5.46 -7.23 -10.39
C SER A 290 -6.53 -7.16 -11.47
N SER A 291 -6.83 -8.28 -12.15
CA SER A 291 -7.94 -8.38 -13.12
C SER A 291 -9.33 -8.18 -12.48
N LEU A 292 -9.40 -8.10 -11.14
CA LEU A 292 -10.63 -7.94 -10.37
C LEU A 292 -10.85 -6.50 -9.85
N SER A 293 -9.91 -5.57 -10.01
CA SER A 293 -10.13 -4.16 -9.60
C SER A 293 -10.69 -3.27 -10.71
N ILE A 294 -10.69 -3.72 -11.97
CA ILE A 294 -11.16 -2.92 -13.11
C ILE A 294 -12.69 -3.01 -13.29
N ILE A 295 -13.34 -4.04 -12.77
CA ILE A 295 -14.78 -4.28 -12.99
C ILE A 295 -15.68 -3.33 -12.15
N THR A 296 -15.13 -2.46 -11.30
CA THR A 296 -15.94 -1.60 -10.40
C THR A 296 -15.83 -0.10 -10.62
N SER A 297 -15.23 0.39 -11.70
CA SER A 297 -15.27 1.82 -12.04
C SER A 297 -16.04 2.04 -13.33
N ASN A 298 -17.28 2.51 -13.23
CA ASN A 298 -17.99 3.10 -14.35
C ASN A 298 -17.39 4.47 -14.70
N TYR A 299 -17.11 4.68 -15.99
CA TYR A 299 -16.72 5.91 -16.72
C TYR A 299 -15.27 6.42 -16.58
N ASP A 300 -14.44 6.07 -17.58
CA ASP A 300 -13.88 7.06 -18.51
C ASP A 300 -13.53 6.37 -19.84
N VAL A 301 -14.33 6.65 -20.87
CA VAL A 301 -14.12 6.19 -22.25
C VAL A 301 -13.27 7.27 -22.93
N ASP A 302 -11.94 7.10 -22.97
CA ASP A 302 -11.11 7.66 -24.06
C ASP A 302 -9.61 7.30 -24.04
N THR A 303 -9.15 6.27 -23.34
CA THR A 303 -7.74 5.84 -23.50
C THR A 303 -7.55 4.34 -23.32
N LEU A 304 -7.91 3.56 -24.35
CA LEU A 304 -7.53 2.15 -24.43
C LEU A 304 -7.45 1.68 -25.89
N HIS A 305 -6.34 2.03 -26.54
CA HIS A 305 -5.80 1.13 -27.54
C HIS A 305 -4.64 0.37 -26.90
N GLN A 306 -4.74 -0.97 -27.00
CA GLN A 306 -3.66 -1.93 -26.82
C GLN A 306 -3.54 -2.61 -25.45
N TYR A 307 -4.61 -3.26 -24.99
CA TYR A 307 -4.52 -4.51 -24.21
C TYR A 307 -5.71 -5.41 -24.56
N ASP A 308 -5.45 -6.72 -24.67
CA ASP A 308 -6.35 -7.76 -25.20
C ASP A 308 -7.75 -7.77 -24.55
N ASN A 309 -8.76 -7.39 -25.34
CA ASN A 309 -10.19 -7.44 -24.97
C ASN A 309 -10.81 -8.84 -25.08
N HIS A 310 -10.05 -9.87 -25.48
CA HIS A 310 -10.61 -11.20 -25.77
C HIS A 310 -11.12 -11.93 -24.52
N ASP A 311 -10.47 -11.79 -23.36
CA ASP A 311 -10.89 -12.49 -22.15
C ASP A 311 -12.18 -11.90 -21.54
N VAL A 312 -12.39 -10.59 -21.71
CA VAL A 312 -13.59 -9.90 -21.22
C VAL A 312 -14.80 -10.20 -22.11
N GLU A 313 -14.60 -10.17 -23.43
CA GLU A 313 -15.65 -10.51 -24.41
C GLU A 313 -16.09 -11.98 -24.24
N GLN A 314 -15.14 -12.90 -24.06
CA GLN A 314 -15.42 -14.33 -23.91
C GLN A 314 -16.06 -14.66 -22.55
N ALA A 315 -15.68 -13.95 -21.48
CA ALA A 315 -16.33 -14.08 -20.17
C ALA A 315 -17.75 -13.50 -20.16
N LEU A 316 -17.98 -12.39 -20.86
CA LEU A 316 -19.32 -11.81 -21.04
C LEU A 316 -20.21 -12.73 -21.88
N GLU A 317 -19.69 -13.29 -22.97
CA GLU A 317 -20.41 -14.22 -23.83
C GLU A 317 -20.77 -15.53 -23.10
N HIS A 318 -19.87 -16.05 -22.25
CA HIS A 318 -20.13 -17.24 -21.46
C HIS A 318 -21.15 -16.99 -20.31
N LEU A 319 -21.13 -15.80 -19.71
CA LEU A 319 -22.15 -15.36 -18.75
C LEU A 319 -23.51 -15.16 -19.41
N GLN A 320 -23.53 -14.52 -20.57
CA GLN A 320 -24.74 -14.30 -21.38
C GLN A 320 -25.35 -15.64 -21.78
N ASN A 321 -24.56 -16.58 -22.26
CA ASN A 321 -25.01 -17.92 -22.64
C ASN A 321 -25.49 -18.74 -21.43
N SER A 322 -24.87 -18.60 -20.25
CA SER A 322 -25.33 -19.27 -19.03
C SER A 322 -26.63 -18.67 -18.45
N LEU A 323 -26.89 -17.39 -18.66
CA LEU A 323 -28.12 -16.72 -18.23
C LEU A 323 -29.28 -16.99 -19.20
N LEU A 324 -29.02 -16.98 -20.51
CA LEU A 324 -30.01 -17.32 -21.55
C LEU A 324 -30.42 -18.81 -21.50
N GLY A 325 -29.48 -19.71 -21.19
CA GLY A 325 -29.77 -21.15 -21.09
C GLY A 325 -30.72 -21.54 -19.94
N LYS A 326 -30.85 -20.70 -18.90
CA LYS A 326 -31.75 -20.95 -17.75
C LYS A 326 -33.10 -20.24 -17.86
N ALA A 327 -33.20 -19.19 -18.68
CA ALA A 327 -34.46 -18.46 -18.92
C ALA A 327 -35.46 -19.24 -19.79
N GLN A 328 -35.02 -20.21 -20.59
CA GLN A 328 -35.87 -20.95 -21.54
C GLN A 328 -36.52 -22.22 -20.97
N VAL A 329 -36.28 -22.60 -19.71
CA VAL A 329 -36.81 -23.86 -19.11
C VAL A 329 -38.01 -23.64 -18.17
N ARG A 330 -38.48 -22.40 -17.98
CA ARG A 330 -39.66 -22.10 -17.10
C ARG A 330 -40.93 -21.67 -17.83
N SER A 331 -41.03 -21.92 -19.13
CA SER A 331 -42.32 -21.88 -19.82
C SER A 331 -42.80 -23.30 -20.07
N VAL A 332 -43.90 -23.66 -19.40
CA VAL A 332 -44.92 -24.67 -19.74
C VAL A 332 -45.39 -25.40 -18.46
N ASN A 333 -46.66 -25.14 -18.13
CA ASN A 333 -47.57 -25.85 -17.22
C ASN A 333 -47.48 -25.60 -15.70
N SER A 334 -48.32 -24.68 -15.22
CA SER A 334 -49.40 -25.05 -14.27
C SER A 334 -50.38 -23.88 -14.05
N THR A 335 -51.53 -23.98 -14.69
CA THR A 335 -52.75 -23.20 -14.41
C THR A 335 -53.27 -23.51 -13.00
N ARG A 336 -53.28 -22.51 -12.10
CA ARG A 336 -54.18 -22.47 -10.94
C ARG A 336 -54.73 -21.04 -10.75
N PRO A 337 -56.01 -20.87 -10.42
CA PRO A 337 -56.69 -19.58 -10.45
C PRO A 337 -56.34 -18.69 -9.25
N LEU A 338 -56.56 -17.39 -9.45
CA LEU A 338 -56.41 -16.30 -8.49
C LEU A 338 -57.05 -16.62 -7.13
N ASN A 339 -56.23 -16.54 -6.07
CA ASN A 339 -56.67 -16.08 -4.76
C ASN A 339 -56.00 -14.73 -4.49
N ILE A 340 -56.73 -13.68 -4.85
CA ILE A 340 -56.55 -12.34 -4.29
C ILE A 340 -56.94 -12.46 -2.83
N GLN A 341 -56.00 -12.71 -1.92
CA GLN A 341 -55.90 -12.11 -0.58
C GLN A 341 -54.49 -12.43 -0.04
N GLN A 342 -53.70 -11.36 0.20
CA GLN A 342 -52.65 -11.31 1.24
C GLN A 342 -51.25 -11.87 0.91
N GLN A 343 -50.53 -11.24 -0.02
CA GLN A 343 -49.05 -11.24 0.00
C GLN A 343 -48.54 -9.86 0.39
N ARG A 344 -48.35 -9.66 1.70
CA ARG A 344 -47.55 -8.58 2.25
C ARG A 344 -46.11 -8.81 1.81
N LYS A 345 -45.61 -7.93 0.94
CA LYS A 345 -44.23 -7.41 0.88
C LYS A 345 -43.26 -8.12 1.83
N GLU A 346 -42.48 -9.06 1.31
CA GLU A 346 -41.49 -9.80 2.09
C GLU A 346 -40.33 -8.86 2.47
N GLU A 347 -40.41 -8.29 3.68
CA GLU A 347 -39.29 -7.56 4.27
C GLU A 347 -38.14 -8.54 4.54
N LEU A 348 -36.93 -8.22 4.09
CA LEU A 348 -35.76 -9.06 4.33
C LEU A 348 -35.32 -8.89 5.79
N ARG A 349 -35.27 -10.00 6.54
CA ARG A 349 -34.92 -9.99 7.97
C ARG A 349 -33.88 -11.05 8.30
N ASP A 350 -32.84 -10.65 9.03
CA ASP A 350 -31.77 -11.57 9.41
C ASP A 350 -30.89 -11.01 10.53
N TYR A 351 -30.14 -11.89 11.19
CA TYR A 351 -29.11 -11.50 12.13
C TYR A 351 -27.79 -11.21 11.41
N LEU A 352 -27.39 -9.94 11.41
CA LEU A 352 -26.10 -9.49 10.88
C LEU A 352 -25.25 -8.86 11.99
N ARG A 353 -23.95 -8.74 11.75
CA ARG A 353 -23.04 -8.07 12.68
C ARG A 353 -22.66 -6.71 12.15
N ILE A 354 -22.86 -5.65 12.93
CA ILE A 354 -22.45 -4.28 12.56
C ILE A 354 -21.26 -3.85 13.39
N PHE A 355 -20.36 -3.09 12.76
CA PHE A 355 -19.23 -2.49 13.45
C PHE A 355 -19.67 -1.18 14.13
N LYS A 356 -19.58 -1.10 15.45
CA LYS A 356 -19.85 0.14 16.20
C LYS A 356 -18.60 0.62 16.94
N SER A 357 -18.26 1.90 16.74
CA SER A 357 -17.27 2.62 17.54
C SER A 357 -18.02 3.44 18.60
N ARG A 358 -17.94 3.05 19.89
CA ARG A 358 -18.44 3.89 21.00
C ARG A 358 -17.30 4.74 21.53
N ARG A 359 -17.60 5.99 21.91
CA ARG A 359 -16.61 6.96 22.43
C ARG A 359 -15.87 6.50 23.70
N PHE A 360 -16.27 5.39 24.34
CA PHE A 360 -15.67 4.86 25.57
C PHE A 360 -15.68 3.32 25.70
N ALA A 361 -15.86 2.57 24.61
CA ALA A 361 -15.84 1.10 24.65
C ALA A 361 -15.16 0.49 23.41
N PHE A 362 -14.54 -0.68 23.57
CA PHE A 362 -13.82 -1.39 22.51
C PHE A 362 -14.65 -1.56 21.22
N LYS A 363 -14.01 -1.25 20.08
CA LYS A 363 -14.60 -1.40 18.75
C LYS A 363 -14.78 -2.88 18.46
N SER A 364 -16.03 -3.32 18.33
CA SER A 364 -16.36 -4.74 18.12
C SER A 364 -17.56 -4.90 17.20
N TYR A 365 -17.60 -6.04 16.51
CA TYR A 365 -18.75 -6.47 15.72
C TYR A 365 -19.83 -6.99 16.67
N LYS A 366 -20.97 -6.30 16.72
CA LYS A 366 -22.12 -6.71 17.53
C LYS A 366 -23.23 -7.24 16.64
N ARG A 367 -23.83 -8.37 17.05
CA ARG A 367 -24.96 -9.01 16.36
C ARG A 367 -26.25 -8.22 16.66
N TYR A 368 -27.01 -7.91 15.62
CA TYR A 368 -28.30 -7.24 15.69
C TYR A 368 -29.28 -7.90 14.71
N TRP A 369 -30.58 -7.70 14.94
CA TRP A 369 -31.65 -8.10 14.04
C TRP A 369 -31.89 -7.00 13.02
N PHE A 370 -31.55 -7.23 11.75
CA PHE A 370 -31.75 -6.28 10.67
C PHE A 370 -33.07 -6.55 9.97
N VAL A 371 -33.77 -5.47 9.62
CA VAL A 371 -35.00 -5.47 8.83
C VAL A 371 -34.84 -4.45 7.72
N LEU A 372 -34.87 -4.93 6.48
CA LEU A 372 -34.89 -4.10 5.28
C LEU A 372 -36.33 -4.00 4.78
N SER A 373 -36.90 -2.81 4.87
CA SER A 373 -38.22 -2.46 4.37
C SER A 373 -38.05 -1.36 3.32
N ASP A 374 -38.32 -1.66 2.04
CA ASP A 374 -38.11 -0.73 0.92
C ASP A 374 -36.67 -0.19 0.81
N SER A 375 -36.52 1.13 0.93
CA SER A 375 -35.25 1.84 0.90
C SER A 375 -34.76 2.19 2.32
N GLN A 376 -35.26 1.52 3.35
CA GLN A 376 -34.90 1.79 4.74
C GLN A 376 -34.34 0.54 5.41
N LEU A 377 -33.11 0.66 5.90
CA LEU A 377 -32.46 -0.34 6.72
C LEU A 377 -32.63 0.02 8.19
N THR A 378 -33.31 -0.83 8.94
CA THR A 378 -33.49 -0.69 10.39
C THR A 378 -32.90 -1.88 11.10
N TYR A 379 -32.40 -1.68 12.32
CA TYR A 379 -31.94 -2.80 13.13
C TYR A 379 -32.25 -2.63 14.61
N TYR A 380 -32.42 -3.78 15.28
CA TYR A 380 -32.89 -3.94 16.64
C TYR A 380 -31.92 -4.82 17.43
N THR A 381 -31.95 -4.72 18.77
CA THR A 381 -31.11 -5.55 19.66
C THR A 381 -31.42 -7.03 19.46
N ASN A 382 -32.71 -7.37 19.47
CA ASN A 382 -33.25 -8.72 19.31
C ASN A 382 -34.55 -8.66 18.49
N GLU A 383 -34.93 -9.79 17.90
CA GLU A 383 -36.17 -9.97 17.13
C GLU A 383 -37.44 -9.61 17.93
N SER A 384 -37.47 -9.93 19.23
CA SER A 384 -38.60 -9.59 20.13
C SER A 384 -38.81 -8.09 20.35
N GLN A 385 -37.82 -7.25 19.98
CA GLN A 385 -37.90 -5.78 20.10
C GLN A 385 -38.24 -5.08 18.78
N GLN A 386 -38.63 -5.82 17.73
CA GLN A 386 -39.01 -5.25 16.44
C GLN A 386 -40.17 -4.24 16.54
N TYR A 387 -41.03 -4.37 17.56
CA TYR A 387 -42.14 -3.45 17.83
C TYR A 387 -41.77 -2.22 18.70
N ARG A 388 -40.50 -2.09 19.11
CA ARG A 388 -39.98 -0.88 19.80
C ARG A 388 -39.32 0.08 18.81
N ALA A 389 -38.93 1.27 19.28
CA ALA A 389 -38.16 2.21 18.49
C ALA A 389 -36.83 1.56 17.99
N PRO A 390 -36.51 1.65 16.69
CA PRO A 390 -35.29 1.06 16.14
C PRO A 390 -34.05 1.75 16.72
N ILE A 391 -32.93 1.02 16.82
CA ILE A 391 -31.66 1.59 17.33
C ILE A 391 -31.17 2.70 16.40
N GLU A 392 -31.31 2.46 15.10
CA GLU A 392 -30.95 3.40 14.05
C GLU A 392 -31.79 3.06 12.80
N LYS A 393 -32.13 4.11 12.06
CA LYS A 393 -32.90 4.02 10.83
C LYS A 393 -32.07 4.67 9.73
N ILE A 394 -31.58 3.85 8.81
CA ILE A 394 -30.70 4.29 7.72
C ILE A 394 -31.52 4.36 6.44
N SER A 395 -31.61 5.55 5.84
CA SER A 395 -32.12 5.70 4.48
C SER A 395 -31.04 5.25 3.50
N LEU A 396 -31.37 4.31 2.63
CA LEU A 396 -30.43 3.76 1.65
C LEU A 396 -30.42 4.51 0.32
N ARG A 397 -31.37 5.43 0.09
CA ARG A 397 -31.44 6.20 -1.17
C ARG A 397 -30.19 7.07 -1.33
N GLY A 398 -29.44 6.84 -2.41
CA GLY A 398 -28.19 7.55 -2.69
C GLY A 398 -26.98 7.07 -1.89
N CYS A 399 -27.10 5.94 -1.18
CA CYS A 399 -25.95 5.31 -0.51
C CYS A 399 -25.10 4.51 -1.50
N GLU A 400 -23.78 4.65 -1.42
CA GLU A 400 -22.87 3.79 -2.18
C GLU A 400 -22.59 2.51 -1.39
N ILE A 401 -22.75 1.36 -2.07
CA ILE A 401 -22.55 0.03 -1.46
C ILE A 401 -21.31 -0.59 -2.05
N LEU A 402 -20.29 -0.73 -1.20
CA LEU A 402 -19.01 -1.33 -1.54
C LEU A 402 -18.96 -2.76 -1.00
N ALA A 403 -18.67 -3.70 -1.91
CA ALA A 403 -18.43 -5.10 -1.61
C ALA A 403 -16.97 -5.30 -1.15
N ASP A 404 -16.74 -5.86 0.04
CA ASP A 404 -15.41 -6.26 0.53
C ASP A 404 -15.46 -7.76 0.88
N MET A 405 -15.10 -8.58 -0.10
CA MET A 405 -15.31 -10.03 -0.05
C MET A 405 -13.99 -10.79 -0.21
N ASN A 406 -13.70 -11.65 0.77
CA ASN A 406 -12.61 -12.63 0.69
C ASN A 406 -13.15 -14.01 1.11
N THR A 407 -13.46 -14.85 0.12
CA THR A 407 -13.97 -16.21 0.29
C THR A 407 -12.98 -17.08 1.08
N SER A 408 -11.69 -17.00 0.76
CA SER A 408 -10.61 -17.77 1.41
C SER A 408 -10.45 -17.42 2.90
N ALA A 409 -10.78 -16.18 3.28
CA ALA A 409 -10.71 -15.71 4.67
C ALA A 409 -12.08 -15.69 5.38
N THR A 410 -13.15 -16.25 4.78
CA THR A 410 -14.55 -16.16 5.29
C THR A 410 -14.99 -14.74 5.66
N LYS A 411 -14.47 -13.75 4.91
CA LYS A 411 -14.69 -12.33 5.16
C LYS A 411 -15.76 -11.83 4.20
N TYR A 412 -17.00 -11.78 4.68
CA TYR A 412 -18.15 -11.25 3.95
C TYR A 412 -18.53 -9.89 4.53
N LEU A 413 -17.90 -8.80 4.06
CA LEU A 413 -18.17 -7.45 4.53
C LEU A 413 -18.89 -6.62 3.46
N ILE A 414 -19.91 -5.90 3.91
CA ILE A 414 -20.64 -4.90 3.12
C ILE A 414 -20.35 -3.54 3.76
N ARG A 415 -19.86 -2.60 2.97
CA ARG A 415 -19.59 -1.23 3.40
C ARG A 415 -20.63 -0.30 2.78
N LEU A 416 -21.37 0.37 3.66
CA LEU A 416 -22.39 1.36 3.32
C LEU A 416 -21.80 2.75 3.52
N MET A 417 -21.78 3.57 2.46
CA MET A 417 -21.42 4.98 2.51
C MET A 417 -22.70 5.81 2.47
N ILE A 418 -23.08 6.38 3.62
CA ILE A 418 -24.34 7.10 3.81
C ILE A 418 -24.04 8.60 3.79
N PRO A 419 -24.61 9.38 2.86
CA PRO A 419 -24.42 10.82 2.83
C PRO A 419 -25.05 11.48 4.06
N SER A 420 -24.27 12.29 4.79
CA SER A 420 -24.69 13.06 5.96
C SER A 420 -24.23 14.52 5.85
N ILE A 421 -24.83 15.41 6.66
CA ILE A 421 -24.57 16.85 6.65
C ILE A 421 -23.11 17.17 7.05
N ASP A 422 -22.49 16.30 7.86
CA ASP A 422 -21.10 16.39 8.30
C ASP A 422 -20.09 15.63 7.39
N GLY A 423 -20.56 15.06 6.26
CA GLY A 423 -19.78 14.23 5.34
C GLY A 423 -20.37 12.83 5.11
N MET A 424 -19.59 11.91 4.52
CA MET A 424 -20.03 10.53 4.29
C MET A 424 -19.83 9.66 5.54
N ASN A 425 -20.92 9.15 6.10
CA ASN A 425 -20.89 8.19 7.22
C ASN A 425 -20.66 6.77 6.71
N GLN A 426 -19.66 6.09 7.26
CA GLN A 426 -19.33 4.71 6.90
C GLN A 426 -19.91 3.71 7.90
N THR A 427 -20.72 2.78 7.42
CA THR A 427 -21.24 1.65 8.20
C THR A 427 -20.74 0.33 7.62
N LEU A 428 -20.17 -0.53 8.46
CA LEU A 428 -19.67 -1.86 8.06
C LEU A 428 -20.59 -2.96 8.62
N ILE A 429 -21.13 -3.76 7.72
CA ILE A 429 -21.95 -4.94 8.02
C ILE A 429 -21.16 -6.19 7.67
N LYS A 430 -21.16 -7.17 8.55
CA LYS A 430 -20.54 -8.49 8.37
C LYS A 430 -21.61 -9.56 8.30
N CYS A 431 -21.61 -10.31 7.21
CA CYS A 431 -22.42 -11.52 7.01
C CYS A 431 -21.64 -12.75 7.50
N SER A 432 -22.36 -13.80 7.87
CA SER A 432 -21.80 -15.07 8.36
C SER A 432 -21.59 -16.08 7.23
N THR A 433 -22.46 -16.07 6.21
CA THR A 433 -22.50 -17.07 5.15
C THR A 433 -22.46 -16.42 3.77
N GLU A 434 -21.92 -17.12 2.79
CA GLU A 434 -21.91 -16.70 1.37
C GLU A 434 -23.32 -16.41 0.83
N LYS A 435 -24.25 -17.33 1.05
CA LYS A 435 -25.66 -17.16 0.66
C LYS A 435 -26.29 -15.94 1.34
N GLN A 436 -26.01 -15.73 2.63
CA GLN A 436 -26.48 -14.57 3.39
C GLN A 436 -25.91 -13.27 2.79
N TYR A 437 -24.62 -13.26 2.44
CA TYR A 437 -23.99 -12.10 1.81
C TYR A 437 -24.60 -11.78 0.44
N ALA A 438 -24.80 -12.79 -0.42
CA ALA A 438 -25.39 -12.61 -1.75
C ALA A 438 -26.82 -12.03 -1.67
N THR A 439 -27.65 -12.57 -0.76
CA THR A 439 -29.00 -12.06 -0.46
C THR A 439 -28.96 -10.60 -0.02
N TRP A 440 -28.14 -10.27 0.98
CA TRP A 440 -28.12 -8.93 1.56
C TRP A 440 -27.49 -7.88 0.64
N ILE A 441 -26.45 -8.22 -0.11
CA ILE A 441 -25.82 -7.24 -1.02
C ILE A 441 -26.70 -6.94 -2.24
N ALA A 442 -27.40 -7.94 -2.80
CA ALA A 442 -28.37 -7.74 -3.87
C ALA A 442 -29.51 -6.83 -3.39
N ALA A 443 -30.10 -7.15 -2.24
CA ALA A 443 -31.20 -6.37 -1.67
C ALA A 443 -30.79 -4.92 -1.36
N LEU A 444 -29.60 -4.70 -0.78
CA LEU A 444 -29.10 -3.36 -0.51
C LEU A 444 -28.83 -2.58 -1.80
N ARG A 445 -28.26 -3.21 -2.84
CA ARG A 445 -27.97 -2.54 -4.13
C ARG A 445 -29.26 -2.07 -4.80
N LEU A 446 -30.28 -2.92 -4.84
CA LEU A 446 -31.61 -2.54 -5.36
C LEU A 446 -32.23 -1.41 -4.51
N ALA A 447 -32.15 -1.51 -3.19
CA ALA A 447 -32.67 -0.49 -2.28
C ALA A 447 -31.95 0.87 -2.43
N SER A 448 -30.65 0.87 -2.76
CA SER A 448 -29.88 2.11 -2.99
C SER A 448 -30.27 2.85 -4.26
N LYS A 449 -30.66 2.10 -5.30
CA LYS A 449 -31.15 2.62 -6.60
C LYS A 449 -32.60 3.09 -6.54
N GLY A 450 -33.30 2.84 -5.42
CA GLY A 450 -34.70 3.25 -5.23
C GLY A 450 -35.70 2.43 -6.06
N GLN A 451 -35.28 1.29 -6.62
CA GLN A 451 -36.16 0.36 -7.32
C GLN A 451 -36.91 -0.50 -6.28
N SER A 452 -38.18 -0.86 -6.57
CA SER A 452 -38.86 -1.89 -5.79
C SER A 452 -38.07 -3.19 -5.92
N VAL A 453 -37.98 -3.93 -4.82
CA VAL A 453 -37.42 -5.29 -4.83
C VAL A 453 -38.45 -6.20 -5.50
N ASP A 454 -38.55 -6.09 -6.82
CA ASP A 454 -39.35 -7.01 -7.62
C ASP A 454 -38.66 -8.37 -7.60
N GLU A 455 -39.41 -9.45 -7.39
CA GLU A 455 -38.87 -10.80 -7.17
C GLU A 455 -37.90 -11.22 -8.29
N ILE A 456 -38.18 -10.81 -9.53
CA ILE A 456 -37.39 -11.14 -10.73
C ILE A 456 -36.04 -10.41 -10.75
N SER A 457 -35.98 -9.11 -10.41
CA SER A 457 -34.71 -8.35 -10.42
C SER A 457 -33.80 -8.76 -9.28
N TYR A 458 -34.40 -9.06 -8.12
CA TYR A 458 -33.70 -9.59 -6.95
C TYR A 458 -33.11 -10.98 -7.21
N GLU A 459 -33.90 -11.92 -7.78
CA GLU A 459 -33.39 -13.24 -8.10
C GLU A 459 -32.27 -13.19 -9.14
N THR A 460 -32.40 -12.34 -10.16
CA THR A 460 -31.38 -12.18 -11.21
C THR A 460 -30.07 -11.62 -10.63
N GLU A 461 -30.14 -10.59 -9.79
CA GLU A 461 -28.93 -10.02 -9.16
C GLU A 461 -28.30 -11.02 -8.17
N ARG A 462 -29.10 -11.72 -7.36
CA ARG A 462 -28.64 -12.79 -6.45
C ARG A 462 -27.93 -13.91 -7.20
N GLU A 463 -28.51 -14.40 -8.29
CA GLU A 463 -27.90 -15.45 -9.12
C GLU A 463 -26.63 -14.96 -9.81
N SER A 464 -26.57 -13.71 -10.27
CA SER A 464 -25.36 -13.14 -10.85
C SER A 464 -24.20 -13.10 -9.84
N ILE A 465 -24.49 -12.75 -8.58
CA ILE A 465 -23.50 -12.71 -7.50
C ILE A 465 -23.03 -14.13 -7.15
N LEU A 466 -23.95 -15.10 -7.06
CA LEU A 466 -23.61 -16.53 -6.84
C LEU A 466 -22.84 -17.16 -8.01
N ALA A 467 -23.11 -16.74 -9.25
CA ALA A 467 -22.33 -17.18 -10.41
C ALA A 467 -20.89 -16.67 -10.33
N LEU A 468 -20.68 -15.42 -9.91
CA LEU A 468 -19.33 -14.87 -9.65
C LEU A 468 -18.59 -15.62 -8.54
N PHE A 469 -19.30 -16.11 -7.51
CA PHE A 469 -18.71 -16.98 -6.49
C PHE A 469 -18.20 -18.30 -7.08
N ASN A 470 -19.01 -18.94 -7.93
CA ASN A 470 -18.66 -20.22 -8.55
C ASN A 470 -17.52 -20.09 -9.57
N MET A 471 -17.46 -19.00 -10.35
CA MET A 471 -16.37 -18.73 -11.29
C MET A 471 -15.02 -18.57 -10.58
N LYS A 472 -15.01 -17.93 -9.41
CA LYS A 472 -13.81 -17.74 -8.58
C LYS A 472 -13.30 -19.05 -7.95
N ASN A 473 -14.19 -20.01 -7.71
CA ASN A 473 -13.83 -21.33 -7.19
C ASN A 473 -13.42 -22.31 -8.30
N SER A 474 -13.92 -22.14 -9.53
CA SER A 474 -13.60 -23.01 -10.69
C SER A 474 -12.28 -22.65 -11.39
N SER A 475 -11.74 -21.44 -11.17
CA SER A 475 -10.49 -20.95 -11.77
C SER A 475 -9.22 -21.42 -11.06
N SER A 476 -9.32 -22.39 -10.13
CA SER A 476 -8.16 -23.04 -9.51
C SER A 476 -7.53 -24.14 -10.36
N ASN A 477 -8.06 -24.44 -11.55
CA ASN A 477 -7.50 -25.47 -12.44
C ASN A 477 -6.87 -24.88 -13.70
N SER A 478 -5.53 -24.88 -13.69
CA SER A 478 -4.65 -25.07 -14.86
C SER A 478 -4.89 -24.18 -16.08
N HIS A 479 -4.38 -22.95 -16.03
CA HIS A 479 -3.90 -22.29 -17.25
C HIS A 479 -2.37 -22.19 -17.17
N GLN A 480 -1.68 -23.13 -17.82
CA GLN A 480 -0.31 -22.94 -18.27
C GLN A 480 -0.33 -21.86 -19.36
N ASN A 481 -0.44 -20.60 -18.95
CA ASN A 481 -0.12 -19.49 -19.84
C ASN A 481 1.34 -19.66 -20.24
N LYS A 482 1.63 -19.61 -21.54
CA LYS A 482 3.00 -19.42 -22.04
C LYS A 482 3.47 -18.05 -21.54
N PHE A 483 4.01 -18.01 -20.33
CA PHE A 483 4.50 -16.78 -19.72
C PHE A 483 5.69 -16.28 -20.54
N ASN A 484 5.59 -15.07 -21.08
CA ASN A 484 6.73 -14.36 -21.65
C ASN A 484 7.62 -13.86 -20.49
N ILE A 485 8.33 -14.79 -19.86
CA ILE A 485 9.21 -14.52 -18.71
C ILE A 485 10.46 -13.82 -19.22
N GLN A 486 10.74 -12.65 -18.67
CA GLN A 486 12.01 -11.95 -18.86
C GLN A 486 12.92 -12.30 -17.66
N PRO A 487 13.81 -13.30 -17.77
CA PRO A 487 14.57 -13.82 -16.63
C PRO A 487 15.54 -12.80 -16.03
N GLU A 488 15.92 -11.78 -16.81
CA GLU A 488 16.76 -10.66 -16.37
C GLU A 488 16.13 -9.81 -15.25
N ASN A 489 14.82 -9.90 -15.03
CA ASN A 489 14.13 -9.15 -13.98
C ASN A 489 14.18 -9.85 -12.62
N TYR A 490 14.51 -11.14 -12.57
CA TYR A 490 14.42 -11.98 -11.38
C TYR A 490 15.78 -12.40 -10.82
N VAL A 491 16.85 -12.08 -11.56
CA VAL A 491 18.21 -12.58 -11.35
C VAL A 491 19.19 -11.41 -11.32
N SER A 492 20.26 -11.56 -10.54
CA SER A 492 21.33 -10.55 -10.44
C SER A 492 22.06 -10.31 -11.78
N LYS A 493 22.76 -9.18 -11.87
CA LYS A 493 23.50 -8.79 -13.09
C LYS A 493 24.67 -9.73 -13.39
N LYS A 494 25.31 -10.33 -12.38
CA LYS A 494 26.38 -11.33 -12.58
C LYS A 494 25.84 -12.58 -13.29
N ILE A 495 24.72 -13.13 -12.82
CA ILE A 495 24.17 -14.39 -13.34
C ILE A 495 23.52 -14.18 -14.71
N SER A 496 22.87 -13.04 -14.93
CA SER A 496 22.32 -12.70 -16.26
C SER A 496 23.40 -12.53 -17.33
N LYS A 497 24.62 -12.11 -16.96
CA LYS A 497 25.79 -12.09 -17.85
C LYS A 497 26.44 -13.46 -18.06
N LYS A 498 26.32 -14.37 -17.10
CA LYS A 498 26.95 -15.70 -17.11
C LYS A 498 26.21 -16.71 -17.98
N TYR A 499 24.88 -16.69 -17.99
CA TYR A 499 24.05 -17.65 -18.73
C TYR A 499 23.31 -17.00 -19.90
N LYS A 500 23.00 -17.77 -20.94
CA LYS A 500 22.12 -17.32 -22.03
C LYS A 500 20.68 -17.22 -21.52
N THR A 501 19.95 -16.19 -21.95
CA THR A 501 18.55 -15.92 -21.54
C THR A 501 17.65 -17.16 -21.64
N LYS A 502 17.73 -17.92 -22.74
CA LYS A 502 16.92 -19.14 -22.94
C LYS A 502 17.19 -20.23 -21.89
N GLN A 503 18.48 -20.50 -21.62
CA GLN A 503 18.89 -21.50 -20.63
C GLN A 503 18.46 -21.10 -19.22
N LEU A 504 18.56 -19.80 -18.91
CA LEU A 504 18.13 -19.27 -17.61
C LEU A 504 16.61 -19.39 -17.44
N THR A 505 15.82 -19.08 -18.47
CA THR A 505 14.36 -19.26 -18.43
C THR A 505 13.97 -20.72 -18.17
N GLU A 506 14.63 -21.67 -18.84
CA GLU A 506 14.34 -23.10 -18.69
C GLU A 506 14.61 -23.59 -17.26
N ARG A 507 15.75 -23.21 -16.67
CA ARG A 507 16.08 -23.52 -15.27
C ARG A 507 15.12 -22.89 -14.27
N ILE A 508 14.69 -21.64 -14.51
CA ILE A 508 13.70 -20.97 -13.64
C ILE A 508 12.35 -21.69 -13.71
N LEU A 509 11.93 -22.13 -14.90
CA LEU A 509 10.67 -22.86 -15.08
C LEU A 509 10.70 -24.25 -14.42
N GLU A 510 11.85 -24.94 -14.44
CA GLU A 510 12.05 -26.20 -13.73
C GLU A 510 11.92 -26.01 -12.21
N ALA A 511 12.60 -25.00 -11.65
CA ALA A 511 12.47 -24.66 -10.23
C ALA A 511 11.05 -24.18 -9.88
N TYR A 512 10.39 -23.46 -10.79
CA TYR A 512 9.01 -22.98 -10.62
C TYR A 512 8.01 -24.12 -10.43
N ALA A 513 8.18 -25.26 -11.11
CA ALA A 513 7.31 -26.42 -10.95
C ALA A 513 7.24 -26.93 -9.50
N THR A 514 8.27 -26.68 -8.69
CA THR A 514 8.30 -27.04 -7.26
C THR A 514 7.52 -26.06 -6.37
N VAL A 515 7.38 -24.80 -6.81
CA VAL A 515 6.80 -23.70 -6.01
C VAL A 515 5.45 -23.19 -6.53
N SER A 516 4.96 -23.70 -7.67
CA SER A 516 3.74 -23.25 -8.34
C SER A 516 2.46 -23.35 -7.48
N ASN A 517 2.45 -24.24 -6.49
CA ASN A 517 1.28 -24.50 -5.63
C ASN A 517 1.23 -23.59 -4.38
N LEU A 518 2.21 -22.72 -4.16
CA LEU A 518 2.29 -21.89 -2.96
C LEU A 518 1.42 -20.66 -3.07
N ASP A 519 0.76 -20.27 -1.98
CA ASP A 519 0.09 -18.96 -1.87
C ASP A 519 1.10 -17.80 -1.84
N GLY A 520 0.67 -16.57 -2.16
CA GLY A 520 1.57 -15.43 -2.34
C GLY A 520 2.27 -15.00 -1.06
N ILE A 521 1.61 -15.16 0.08
CA ILE A 521 2.22 -14.91 1.38
C ILE A 521 3.17 -16.05 1.75
N GLU A 522 2.80 -17.30 1.47
CA GLU A 522 3.65 -18.47 1.74
C GLU A 522 4.92 -18.46 0.88
N ALA A 523 4.82 -18.07 -0.40
CA ALA A 523 5.96 -17.90 -1.28
C ALA A 523 6.93 -16.83 -0.76
N LYS A 524 6.42 -15.70 -0.25
CA LYS A 524 7.24 -14.67 0.42
C LYS A 524 7.92 -15.21 1.67
N LEU A 525 7.21 -15.98 2.50
CA LEU A 525 7.79 -16.58 3.70
C LEU A 525 8.88 -17.61 3.36
N ARG A 526 8.70 -18.42 2.31
CA ARG A 526 9.75 -19.33 1.84
C ARG A 526 10.96 -18.58 1.29
N TYR A 527 10.73 -17.48 0.57
CA TYR A 527 11.81 -16.60 0.12
C TYR A 527 12.62 -16.08 1.29
N LEU A 528 11.95 -15.60 2.34
CA LEU A 528 12.61 -15.10 3.55
C LEU A 528 13.36 -16.19 4.31
N LYS A 529 12.81 -17.40 4.40
CA LYS A 529 13.51 -18.54 5.02
C LYS A 529 14.77 -18.93 4.25
N ALA A 530 14.71 -18.98 2.92
CA ALA A 530 15.87 -19.25 2.08
C ALA A 530 16.93 -18.13 2.18
N TRP A 531 16.49 -16.87 2.30
CA TRP A 531 17.39 -15.74 2.55
C TRP A 531 18.07 -15.82 3.93
N GLN A 532 17.34 -16.27 4.95
CA GLN A 532 17.87 -16.49 6.30
C GLN A 532 18.89 -17.63 6.40
N SER A 533 18.85 -18.60 5.49
CA SER A 533 19.82 -19.71 5.45
C SER A 533 21.14 -19.35 4.78
N LEU A 534 21.26 -18.18 4.15
CA LEU A 534 22.50 -17.77 3.49
C LEU A 534 23.61 -17.47 4.52
N PRO A 535 24.88 -17.79 4.21
CA PRO A 535 25.99 -17.60 5.15
C PRO A 535 26.22 -16.15 5.61
N GLU A 536 25.97 -15.18 4.73
CA GLU A 536 26.15 -13.75 5.03
C GLU A 536 24.91 -13.08 5.63
N TYR A 537 23.86 -13.86 5.93
CA TYR A 537 22.64 -13.32 6.50
C TYR A 537 22.89 -12.65 7.85
N GLY A 538 22.39 -11.42 8.00
CA GLY A 538 22.44 -10.69 9.27
C GLY A 538 23.77 -10.01 9.59
N ILE A 539 24.76 -10.05 8.70
CA ILE A 539 26.05 -9.41 8.91
C ILE A 539 25.98 -7.93 8.52
N SER A 540 26.33 -7.04 9.45
CA SER A 540 26.52 -5.61 9.19
C SER A 540 27.99 -5.25 9.30
N THR A 541 28.54 -4.65 8.24
CA THR A 541 29.97 -4.33 8.13
C THR A 541 30.24 -2.87 8.44
N PHE A 542 31.34 -2.59 9.13
CA PHE A 542 31.77 -1.24 9.49
C PHE A 542 33.29 -1.16 9.33
N VAL A 543 33.79 -0.02 8.84
CA VAL A 543 35.22 0.24 8.84
C VAL A 543 35.63 0.66 10.25
N VAL A 544 36.53 -0.10 10.86
CA VAL A 544 37.02 0.16 12.21
C VAL A 544 38.54 0.30 12.20
N LYS A 545 39.10 0.91 13.25
CA LYS A 545 40.55 0.94 13.46
C LYS A 545 40.83 0.24 14.77
N PHE A 546 41.57 -0.87 14.71
CA PHE A 546 42.01 -1.57 15.91
C PHE A 546 43.24 -0.89 16.49
N ASN A 547 43.44 -1.01 17.80
CA ASN A 547 44.55 -0.35 18.49
C ASN A 547 45.92 -0.80 17.96
N ASP A 548 46.02 -2.06 17.54
CA ASP A 548 47.27 -2.68 17.09
C ASP A 548 47.52 -2.54 15.58
N SER A 549 46.58 -1.94 14.83
CA SER A 549 46.71 -1.78 13.38
C SER A 549 46.80 -0.30 12.95
N ASN A 550 47.83 0.00 12.17
CA ASN A 550 48.01 1.32 11.55
C ASN A 550 47.05 1.57 10.37
N LYS A 551 46.35 0.54 9.91
CA LYS A 551 45.39 0.60 8.81
C LYS A 551 43.98 0.41 9.34
N LYS A 552 43.02 1.10 8.71
CA LYS A 552 41.60 0.84 8.94
C LYS A 552 41.24 -0.48 8.26
N GLU A 553 40.48 -1.31 8.95
CA GLU A 553 40.04 -2.63 8.51
C GLU A 553 38.53 -2.64 8.25
#